data_AF-A0A8H7FDH3-F1
#
_entry.id   AF-A0A8H7FDH3-F1
#
_cell.length_a   1.000
_cell.length_b   1.000
_cell.length_c   1.000
_cell.angle_alpha   90.00
_cell.angle_beta   90.00
_cell.angle_gamma   90.00
#
_symmetry.space_group_name_H-M   'P 1'
#
loop_
_entity.id
_entity.type
_entity.pdbx_description
1 polymer ?
#
loop_
_entity_poly.entity_id
_entity_poly.type
_entity_poly.pdbx_seq_one_letter_code
_entity_poly.pdbx_strand_id
1 'polypeptide(L)'
;MSRDMHVFWLVENTVVVPTTGLTNKDQIYVSPNVPTAPNAHQLLHLNAPYSDPISPFDCHTLRFSSNAHPFLGFSIPDLTFSCKLLEPLKHTANSLPIIGPDRGLYKLHTSLIKQWAELEQNLVMINHALMNKLKVPYVISPFKLPSKYRLDVPRSQLKLREVALEARDAFRPLIAKTSWLIAMLHPIGKPFDLLQEDWCLRMMGEQPSTVQWFHELADSPIATFTRQVGRIGVVVTPDFKYLKFIPSFIQANVPIWFVWNHPQHYATTPCGIYLPRADLVESAKKRAQRDTSSATTFVNANQAQNTTSARASMEAPPHDTSSAAPLAEAPEPKPGSRQKKGESVFQFITRYEEENKLKAARESIQEREARLAREEAQSSFPLPGKKGPK
;
A
#
# COMPACT_ATOMS: atom_id res chain seq x y z
N MET A 1 29.34 -10.32 36.00
CA MET A 1 28.03 -10.14 36.66
C MET A 1 27.59 -8.70 36.43
N SER A 2 26.31 -8.51 36.09
CA SER A 2 25.65 -7.27 35.65
C SER A 2 26.20 -6.65 34.36
N ARG A 3 25.58 -6.98 33.23
CA ARG A 3 25.60 -6.13 32.03
C ARG A 3 24.23 -5.48 31.94
N ASP A 4 24.21 -4.19 32.23
CA ASP A 4 23.11 -3.29 31.97
C ASP A 4 22.69 -3.41 30.50
N MET A 5 21.59 -4.13 30.29
CA MET A 5 20.82 -4.02 29.07
C MET A 5 20.15 -2.66 29.13
N HIS A 6 20.72 -1.68 28.43
CA HIS A 6 20.04 -0.43 28.12
C HIS A 6 18.71 -0.77 27.45
N VAL A 7 17.64 -0.68 28.24
CA VAL A 7 16.24 -0.80 27.83
C VAL A 7 15.94 0.41 26.96
N PHE A 8 16.01 0.23 25.64
CA PHE A 8 15.62 1.26 24.69
C PHE A 8 14.09 1.28 24.55
N TRP A 9 13.52 2.35 25.08
CA TRP A 9 12.20 2.97 24.84
C TRP A 9 10.93 2.20 25.20
N LEU A 10 10.25 2.74 26.23
CA LEU A 10 8.81 2.64 26.47
C LEU A 10 8.06 2.97 25.17
N VAL A 11 7.43 1.98 24.55
CA VAL A 11 6.50 2.21 23.44
C VAL A 11 5.13 2.49 24.05
N GLU A 12 4.69 3.74 24.00
CA GLU A 12 3.27 4.07 24.11
C GLU A 12 2.55 3.44 22.91
N ASN A 13 2.03 2.23 23.10
CA ASN A 13 1.29 1.53 22.06
C ASN A 13 0.00 2.28 21.75
N THR A 14 -0.16 2.77 20.52
CA THR A 14 -1.43 3.36 20.08
C THR A 14 -2.44 2.25 19.79
N VAL A 15 -3.55 2.24 20.52
CA VAL A 15 -4.71 1.40 20.22
C VAL A 15 -5.68 2.17 19.34
N VAL A 16 -5.97 1.64 18.16
CA VAL A 16 -6.92 2.26 17.23
C VAL A 16 -7.97 1.24 16.81
N VAL A 17 -9.24 1.61 17.02
CA VAL A 17 -10.41 0.83 16.61
C VAL A 17 -10.97 1.46 15.33
N PRO A 18 -11.26 0.69 14.26
CA PRO A 18 -11.79 1.24 13.02
C PRO A 18 -13.15 1.91 13.25
N THR A 19 -13.28 3.17 12.81
CA THR A 19 -14.47 4.01 13.04
C THR A 19 -15.53 3.96 11.94
N THR A 20 -15.37 3.15 10.88
CA THR A 20 -16.28 3.15 9.72
C THR A 20 -16.75 1.74 9.36
N GLY A 21 -18.04 1.64 8.98
CA GLY A 21 -18.84 0.42 8.87
C GLY A 21 -18.48 -0.57 7.75
N LEU A 22 -17.20 -0.87 7.55
CA LEU A 22 -16.74 -1.94 6.66
C LEU A 22 -16.36 -3.17 7.48
N THR A 23 -17.31 -4.12 7.57
CA THR A 23 -17.21 -5.59 7.81
C THR A 23 -16.16 -6.21 8.75
N ASN A 24 -15.36 -5.45 9.50
CA ASN A 24 -14.40 -5.95 10.49
C ASN A 24 -14.57 -5.21 11.82
N LYS A 25 -15.84 -4.99 12.20
CA LYS A 25 -16.30 -4.06 13.26
C LYS A 25 -15.75 -4.32 14.67
N ASP A 26 -15.07 -5.44 14.92
CA ASP A 26 -14.61 -5.82 16.26
C ASP A 26 -13.10 -6.03 16.37
N GLN A 27 -12.33 -5.70 15.32
CA GLN A 27 -10.89 -5.93 15.36
C GLN A 27 -10.14 -4.76 16.01
N ILE A 28 -9.24 -5.10 16.94
CA ILE A 28 -8.39 -4.13 17.63
C ILE A 28 -7.01 -4.17 17.00
N TYR A 29 -6.63 -3.10 16.33
CA TYR A 29 -5.31 -2.96 15.74
C TYR A 29 -4.41 -2.16 16.68
N VAL A 30 -3.22 -2.68 16.93
CA VAL A 30 -2.21 -2.02 17.77
C VAL A 30 -0.91 -1.96 17.00
N SER A 31 -0.29 -0.80 17.00
CA SER A 31 0.99 -0.61 16.33
C SER A 31 2.04 -0.08 17.29
N PRO A 32 3.26 -0.64 17.27
CA PRO A 32 4.38 -0.12 18.03
C PRO A 32 5.12 1.03 17.31
N ASN A 33 4.87 1.26 16.02
CA ASN A 33 5.64 2.22 15.21
C ASN A 33 4.81 3.05 14.23
N VAL A 34 3.47 2.94 14.28
CA VAL A 34 2.53 3.73 13.50
C VAL A 34 1.48 4.32 14.43
N PRO A 35 1.27 5.65 14.42
CA PRO A 35 0.30 6.28 15.32
C PRO A 35 -1.16 6.11 14.84
N THR A 36 -1.38 5.58 13.65
CA THR A 36 -2.70 5.48 13.02
C THR A 36 -3.06 4.03 12.70
N ALA A 37 -4.36 3.72 12.77
CA ALA A 37 -4.88 2.46 12.20
C ALA A 37 -4.67 2.42 10.69
N PRO A 38 -4.69 1.22 10.10
CA PRO A 38 -4.94 1.09 8.68
C PRO A 38 -6.26 1.79 8.32
N ASN A 39 -6.25 2.55 7.24
CA ASN A 39 -7.46 3.25 6.80
C ASN A 39 -8.48 2.26 6.22
N ALA A 40 -9.73 2.70 6.07
CA ALA A 40 -10.83 1.90 5.55
C ALA A 40 -10.49 1.18 4.22
N HIS A 41 -9.84 1.89 3.29
CA HIS A 41 -9.44 1.32 2.00
C HIS A 41 -8.38 0.22 2.16
N GLN A 42 -7.40 0.39 3.04
CA GLN A 42 -6.41 -0.64 3.35
C GLN A 42 -7.05 -1.88 3.98
N LEU A 43 -8.04 -1.69 4.86
CA LEU A 43 -8.74 -2.79 5.51
C LEU A 43 -9.55 -3.66 4.52
N LEU A 44 -10.10 -3.07 3.46
CA LEU A 44 -10.82 -3.80 2.40
C LEU A 44 -9.97 -4.90 1.74
N HIS A 45 -8.66 -4.68 1.63
CA HIS A 45 -7.75 -5.58 0.94
C HIS A 45 -7.11 -6.64 1.86
N LEU A 46 -7.30 -6.56 3.18
CA LEU A 46 -6.67 -7.52 4.11
C LEU A 46 -7.08 -8.97 3.83
N ASN A 47 -8.36 -9.18 3.52
CA ASN A 47 -8.94 -10.51 3.26
C ASN A 47 -9.00 -10.86 1.77
N ALA A 48 -8.61 -9.97 0.86
CA ALA A 48 -8.68 -10.28 -0.55
C ALA A 48 -7.67 -11.41 -0.88
N PRO A 49 -8.08 -12.45 -1.63
CA PRO A 49 -7.18 -13.54 -1.96
C PRO A 49 -5.99 -13.02 -2.77
N TYR A 50 -4.86 -13.73 -2.68
CA TYR A 50 -3.76 -13.54 -3.61
C TYR A 50 -4.23 -13.90 -5.02
N SER A 51 -3.63 -13.26 -6.02
CA SER A 51 -3.82 -13.69 -7.41
C SER A 51 -3.36 -15.14 -7.57
N ASP A 52 -4.00 -15.88 -8.48
CA ASP A 52 -3.56 -17.23 -8.86
C ASP A 52 -3.36 -17.29 -10.39
N PRO A 53 -2.10 -17.35 -10.88
CA PRO A 53 -0.85 -17.33 -10.11
C PRO A 53 -0.59 -15.97 -9.45
N ILE A 54 0.26 -15.96 -8.42
CA ILE A 54 0.57 -14.73 -7.67
C ILE A 54 1.16 -13.66 -8.58
N SER A 55 0.66 -12.43 -8.42
CA SER A 55 0.93 -11.32 -9.33
C SER A 55 1.70 -10.21 -8.61
N PRO A 56 2.61 -9.47 -9.27
CA PRO A 56 3.28 -8.33 -8.66
C PRO A 56 2.33 -7.29 -8.04
N PHE A 57 1.09 -7.19 -8.54
CA PHE A 57 0.05 -6.34 -7.96
C PHE A 57 -0.30 -6.70 -6.52
N ASP A 58 -0.09 -7.95 -6.09
CA ASP A 58 -0.30 -8.36 -4.70
C ASP A 58 0.64 -7.66 -3.71
N CYS A 59 1.74 -7.07 -4.20
CA CYS A 59 2.67 -6.27 -3.40
C CYS A 59 2.19 -4.83 -3.14
N HIS A 60 1.10 -4.38 -3.76
CA HIS A 60 0.64 -2.98 -3.70
C HIS A 60 -0.40 -2.73 -2.60
N THR A 61 -0.82 -3.77 -1.88
CA THR A 61 -1.90 -3.68 -0.91
C THR A 61 -1.44 -4.17 0.46
N LEU A 62 -1.98 -3.55 1.51
CA LEU A 62 -1.76 -4.01 2.87
C LEU A 62 -2.44 -5.37 3.03
N ARG A 63 -1.70 -6.35 3.56
CA ARG A 63 -2.17 -7.73 3.76
C ARG A 63 -1.97 -8.18 5.20
N PHE A 64 -2.68 -9.25 5.57
CA PHE A 64 -2.27 -10.06 6.71
C PHE A 64 -0.90 -10.70 6.45
N SER A 65 -0.16 -10.93 7.53
CA SER A 65 1.14 -11.59 7.49
C SER A 65 1.03 -12.97 6.84
N SER A 66 1.88 -13.20 5.84
CA SER A 66 1.90 -14.46 5.09
C SER A 66 3.17 -15.23 5.37
N ASN A 67 3.04 -16.48 5.80
CA ASN A 67 4.17 -17.38 5.95
C ASN A 67 4.84 -17.73 4.61
N ALA A 68 4.05 -17.74 3.52
CA ALA A 68 4.54 -17.98 2.17
C ALA A 68 5.25 -16.74 1.58
N HIS A 69 4.86 -15.54 2.00
CA HIS A 69 5.38 -14.27 1.49
C HIS A 69 5.70 -13.27 2.63
N PRO A 70 6.67 -13.59 3.53
CA PRO A 70 6.93 -12.79 4.72
C PRO A 70 7.47 -11.37 4.42
N PHE A 71 7.95 -11.16 3.20
CA PHE A 71 8.56 -9.91 2.75
C PHE A 71 7.55 -8.88 2.23
N LEU A 72 6.25 -9.22 2.08
CA LEU A 72 5.29 -8.31 1.44
C LEU A 72 5.16 -6.96 2.14
N GLY A 73 5.34 -6.91 3.46
CA GLY A 73 5.33 -5.64 4.20
C GLY A 73 6.46 -4.69 3.84
N PHE A 74 7.53 -5.18 3.22
CA PHE A 74 8.65 -4.36 2.72
C PHE A 74 8.40 -3.77 1.34
N SER A 75 7.25 -4.07 0.72
CA SER A 75 6.91 -3.53 -0.60
C SER A 75 6.78 -2.01 -0.57
N ILE A 76 7.22 -1.37 -1.64
CA ILE A 76 7.19 0.09 -1.83
C ILE A 76 6.16 0.37 -2.93
N PRO A 77 4.91 0.77 -2.58
CA PRO A 77 3.83 0.92 -3.56
C PRO A 77 4.19 1.98 -4.61
N ASP A 78 4.68 3.13 -4.16
CA ASP A 78 4.98 4.30 -5.01
C ASP A 78 6.45 4.35 -5.46
N LEU A 79 7.05 3.18 -5.72
CA LEU A 79 8.44 3.09 -6.16
C LEU A 79 8.63 3.79 -7.52
N THR A 80 9.35 4.91 -7.53
CA THR A 80 9.55 5.76 -8.72
C THR A 80 10.72 5.32 -9.61
N PHE A 81 11.51 4.34 -9.17
CA PHE A 81 12.72 3.86 -9.85
C PHE A 81 13.75 4.98 -10.16
N SER A 82 13.77 6.05 -9.35
CA SER A 82 14.59 7.23 -9.64
C SER A 82 16.05 7.13 -9.17
N CYS A 83 16.42 6.10 -8.41
CA CYS A 83 17.81 5.89 -7.98
C CYS A 83 18.61 5.18 -9.07
N LYS A 84 19.93 5.40 -9.10
CA LYS A 84 20.86 4.86 -10.12
C LYS A 84 20.69 3.34 -10.33
N LEU A 85 20.61 2.57 -9.24
CA LEU A 85 20.42 1.12 -9.30
C LEU A 85 19.15 0.69 -10.06
N LEU A 86 18.06 1.46 -9.94
CA LEU A 86 16.74 1.11 -10.46
C LEU A 86 16.37 1.92 -11.71
N GLU A 87 17.22 2.85 -12.14
CA GLU A 87 17.02 3.68 -13.32
C GLU A 87 16.66 2.88 -14.58
N PRO A 88 17.23 1.69 -14.85
CA PRO A 88 16.82 0.86 -15.98
C PRO A 88 15.33 0.50 -15.99
N LEU A 89 14.65 0.53 -14.84
CA LEU A 89 13.23 0.23 -14.72
C LEU A 89 12.33 1.46 -14.95
N LYS A 90 12.89 2.66 -15.11
CA LYS A 90 12.17 3.94 -15.21
C LYS A 90 11.54 4.15 -16.60
N HIS A 91 10.78 3.16 -17.06
CA HIS A 91 10.04 3.20 -18.32
C HIS A 91 8.53 3.10 -18.09
N THR A 92 7.77 3.77 -18.96
CA THR A 92 6.32 3.69 -19.09
C THR A 92 5.97 3.01 -20.41
N ALA A 93 4.70 2.69 -20.66
CA ALA A 93 4.24 2.14 -21.94
C ALA A 93 4.75 2.93 -23.16
N ASN A 94 4.89 4.25 -23.00
CA ASN A 94 5.25 5.18 -24.07
C ASN A 94 6.75 5.45 -24.16
N SER A 95 7.53 5.18 -23.10
CA SER A 95 8.98 5.42 -23.08
C SER A 95 9.81 4.14 -23.19
N LEU A 96 9.18 2.97 -23.41
CA LEU A 96 9.89 1.74 -23.69
C LEU A 96 10.61 1.83 -25.06
N PRO A 97 11.93 1.55 -25.11
CA PRO A 97 12.69 1.56 -26.36
C PRO A 97 12.34 0.32 -27.18
N ILE A 98 11.40 0.48 -28.11
CA ILE A 98 10.91 -0.59 -28.99
C ILE A 98 11.51 -0.42 -30.38
N ILE A 99 12.05 -1.50 -30.93
CA ILE A 99 12.60 -1.60 -32.29
C ILE A 99 11.60 -2.32 -33.20
N GLY A 100 11.49 -1.85 -34.45
CA GLY A 100 10.69 -2.47 -35.50
C GLY A 100 9.82 -1.46 -36.25
N PRO A 101 8.84 -1.93 -37.03
CA PRO A 101 8.50 -3.33 -37.22
C PRO A 101 9.50 -4.09 -38.10
N ASP A 102 9.75 -5.36 -37.78
CA ASP A 102 10.31 -6.37 -38.69
C ASP A 102 9.24 -7.45 -38.91
N ARG A 103 8.74 -7.57 -40.14
CA ARG A 103 7.61 -8.46 -40.50
C ARG A 103 6.37 -8.27 -39.60
N GLY A 104 6.08 -7.03 -39.22
CA GLY A 104 4.94 -6.68 -38.35
C GLY A 104 5.15 -7.00 -36.87
N LEU A 105 6.34 -7.46 -36.48
CA LEU A 105 6.70 -7.74 -35.10
C LEU A 105 7.71 -6.71 -34.56
N TYR A 106 7.62 -6.50 -33.25
CA TYR A 106 8.42 -5.54 -32.50
C TYR A 106 9.23 -6.27 -31.44
N LYS A 107 10.39 -5.71 -31.09
CA LYS A 107 11.25 -6.20 -29.99
C LYS A 107 11.63 -5.04 -29.07
N LEU A 108 11.93 -5.35 -27.82
CA LEU A 108 12.55 -4.38 -26.93
C LEU A 108 14.03 -4.21 -27.32
N HIS A 109 14.57 -3.01 -27.15
CA HIS A 109 15.98 -2.76 -27.43
C HIS A 109 16.88 -3.64 -26.57
N THR A 110 17.87 -4.29 -27.20
CA THR A 110 18.70 -5.32 -26.56
C THR A 110 19.47 -4.80 -25.35
N SER A 111 19.90 -3.53 -25.36
CA SER A 111 20.59 -2.94 -24.20
C SER A 111 19.70 -2.93 -22.95
N LEU A 112 18.41 -2.62 -23.08
CA LEU A 112 17.48 -2.61 -21.95
C LEU A 112 17.26 -4.01 -21.40
N ILE A 113 17.09 -5.01 -22.29
CA ILE A 113 16.96 -6.42 -21.89
C ILE A 113 18.19 -6.86 -21.08
N LYS A 114 19.40 -6.50 -21.53
CA LYS A 114 20.65 -6.81 -20.83
C LYS A 114 20.71 -6.15 -19.45
N GLN A 115 20.38 -4.86 -19.36
CA GLN A 115 20.35 -4.13 -18.08
C GLN A 115 19.36 -4.75 -17.09
N TRP A 116 18.17 -5.15 -17.54
CA TRP A 116 17.19 -5.82 -16.68
C TRP A 116 17.67 -7.21 -16.24
N ALA A 117 18.28 -7.97 -17.14
CA ALA A 117 18.84 -9.29 -16.81
C ALA A 117 19.95 -9.18 -15.77
N GLU A 118 20.86 -8.21 -15.90
CA GLU A 118 21.92 -7.94 -14.94
C GLU A 118 21.37 -7.51 -13.57
N LEU A 119 20.39 -6.60 -13.56
CA LEU A 119 19.73 -6.19 -12.32
C LEU A 119 19.02 -7.36 -11.63
N GLU A 120 18.27 -8.19 -12.37
CA GLU A 120 17.62 -9.38 -11.83
C GLU A 120 18.66 -10.34 -11.26
N GLN A 121 19.73 -10.61 -12.00
CA GLN A 121 20.79 -11.52 -11.58
C GLN A 121 21.44 -11.07 -10.27
N ASN A 122 21.78 -9.78 -10.15
CA ASN A 122 22.42 -9.25 -8.94
C ASN A 122 21.50 -9.32 -7.72
N LEU A 123 20.22 -8.94 -7.88
CA LEU A 123 19.22 -9.06 -6.80
C LEU A 123 18.97 -10.51 -6.40
N VAL A 124 18.89 -11.42 -7.37
CA VAL A 124 18.72 -12.86 -7.13
C VAL A 124 19.94 -13.44 -6.44
N MET A 125 21.15 -13.08 -6.84
CA MET A 125 22.40 -13.51 -6.20
C MET A 125 22.42 -13.14 -4.72
N ILE A 126 22.10 -11.88 -4.40
CA ILE A 126 22.05 -11.41 -3.01
C ILE A 126 20.94 -12.11 -2.23
N ASN A 127 19.75 -12.26 -2.82
CA ASN A 127 18.68 -13.00 -2.16
C ASN A 127 19.11 -14.41 -1.79
N HIS A 128 19.83 -15.13 -2.66
CA HIS A 128 20.38 -16.45 -2.33
C HIS A 128 21.43 -16.39 -1.22
N ALA A 129 22.39 -15.46 -1.30
CA ALA A 129 23.44 -15.31 -0.30
C ALA A 129 22.88 -15.00 1.11
N LEU A 130 21.90 -14.10 1.20
CA LEU A 130 21.28 -13.70 2.46
C LEU A 130 20.33 -14.77 3.00
N MET A 131 19.55 -15.44 2.14
CA MET A 131 18.68 -16.56 2.57
C MET A 131 19.49 -17.68 3.22
N ASN A 132 20.65 -18.03 2.64
CA ASN A 132 21.55 -19.05 3.19
C ASN A 132 22.07 -18.67 4.59
N LYS A 133 22.33 -17.37 4.83
CA LYS A 133 22.74 -16.87 6.15
C LYS A 133 21.61 -16.87 7.16
N LEU A 134 20.40 -16.46 6.76
CA LEU A 134 19.25 -16.35 7.64
C LEU A 134 18.70 -17.73 8.09
N LYS A 135 19.07 -18.81 7.38
CA LYS A 135 18.60 -20.19 7.63
C LYS A 135 17.07 -20.23 7.76
N VAL A 136 16.39 -19.64 6.79
CA VAL A 136 14.92 -19.51 6.83
C VAL A 136 14.29 -20.90 6.92
N PRO A 137 13.55 -21.22 8.00
CA PRO A 137 13.08 -22.58 8.26
C PRO A 137 11.84 -22.98 7.45
N TYR A 138 11.31 -22.08 6.61
CA TYR A 138 10.06 -22.30 5.88
C TYR A 138 10.19 -21.95 4.40
N VAL A 139 9.42 -22.66 3.57
CA VAL A 139 9.37 -22.46 2.13
C VAL A 139 8.70 -21.12 1.83
N ILE A 140 9.45 -20.20 1.24
CA ILE A 140 8.93 -18.94 0.70
C ILE A 140 8.47 -19.22 -0.74
N SER A 141 7.21 -18.89 -1.03
CA SER A 141 6.64 -19.06 -2.36
C SER A 141 7.24 -18.04 -3.33
N PRO A 142 7.65 -18.47 -4.54
CA PRO A 142 8.31 -17.59 -5.49
C PRO A 142 7.30 -16.74 -6.28
N PHE A 143 7.64 -15.48 -6.51
CA PHE A 143 7.03 -14.69 -7.57
C PHE A 143 7.70 -15.02 -8.91
N LYS A 144 6.97 -14.85 -10.01
CA LYS A 144 7.52 -14.96 -11.36
C LYS A 144 8.62 -13.92 -11.55
N LEU A 145 9.82 -14.35 -11.93
CA LEU A 145 10.95 -13.45 -12.21
C LEU A 145 10.76 -12.69 -13.54
N PRO A 146 11.28 -11.45 -13.67
CA PRO A 146 11.24 -10.68 -14.91
C PRO A 146 11.69 -11.46 -16.17
N SER A 147 12.75 -12.27 -16.08
CA SER A 147 13.27 -13.10 -17.17
C SER A 147 12.24 -14.12 -17.71
N LYS A 148 11.29 -14.55 -16.88
CA LYS A 148 10.22 -15.49 -17.27
C LYS A 148 9.13 -14.85 -18.15
N TYR A 149 9.16 -13.54 -18.36
CA TYR A 149 8.27 -12.85 -19.30
C TYR A 149 8.77 -12.87 -20.74
N ARG A 150 10.00 -13.37 -20.99
CA ARG A 150 10.53 -13.64 -22.34
C ARG A 150 10.53 -12.40 -23.23
N LEU A 151 11.16 -11.31 -22.79
CA LEU A 151 11.24 -10.04 -23.53
C LEU A 151 12.04 -10.13 -24.84
N ASP A 152 12.79 -11.22 -25.01
CA ASP A 152 13.52 -11.60 -26.23
C ASP A 152 12.59 -11.99 -27.39
N VAL A 153 11.36 -12.40 -27.10
CA VAL A 153 10.42 -12.91 -28.11
C VAL A 153 9.72 -11.72 -28.83
N PRO A 154 9.75 -11.67 -30.18
CA PRO A 154 9.08 -10.62 -30.93
C PRO A 154 7.56 -10.72 -30.82
N ARG A 155 6.86 -9.58 -30.71
CA ARG A 155 5.40 -9.51 -30.49
C ARG A 155 4.77 -8.33 -31.23
N SER A 156 3.44 -8.24 -31.24
CA SER A 156 2.77 -6.99 -31.59
C SER A 156 3.18 -5.88 -30.62
N GLN A 157 3.18 -4.63 -31.09
CA GLN A 157 3.66 -3.49 -30.29
C GLN A 157 2.91 -3.35 -28.96
N LEU A 158 1.58 -3.51 -29.00
CA LEU A 158 0.72 -3.45 -27.81
C LEU A 158 1.06 -4.57 -26.84
N LYS A 159 1.17 -5.82 -27.32
CA LYS A 159 1.46 -6.95 -26.44
C LYS A 159 2.87 -6.88 -25.86
N LEU A 160 3.84 -6.38 -26.62
CA LEU A 160 5.19 -6.16 -26.13
C LEU A 160 5.21 -5.16 -24.97
N ARG A 161 4.46 -4.04 -25.08
CA ARG A 161 4.36 -3.04 -24.01
C ARG A 161 3.77 -3.64 -22.74
N GLU A 162 2.66 -4.38 -22.84
CA GLU A 162 2.04 -5.05 -21.70
C GLU A 162 3.04 -5.99 -20.99
N VAL A 163 3.64 -6.91 -21.74
CA VAL A 163 4.56 -7.92 -21.20
C VAL A 163 5.81 -7.25 -20.60
N ALA A 164 6.31 -6.18 -21.22
CA ALA A 164 7.44 -5.41 -20.68
C ALA A 164 7.09 -4.71 -19.37
N LEU A 165 5.88 -4.14 -19.22
CA LEU A 165 5.45 -3.53 -17.97
C LEU A 165 5.20 -4.57 -16.88
N GLU A 166 4.62 -5.73 -17.21
CA GLU A 166 4.48 -6.83 -16.24
C GLU A 166 5.85 -7.34 -15.77
N ALA A 167 6.81 -7.46 -16.69
CA ALA A 167 8.18 -7.85 -16.36
C ALA A 167 8.88 -6.79 -15.49
N ARG A 168 8.68 -5.50 -15.77
CA ARG A 168 9.15 -4.40 -14.91
C ARG A 168 8.56 -4.51 -13.50
N ASP A 169 7.26 -4.73 -13.40
CA ASP A 169 6.57 -4.79 -12.11
C ASP A 169 6.96 -6.04 -11.31
N ALA A 170 7.38 -7.12 -11.98
CA ALA A 170 7.96 -8.30 -11.33
C ALA A 170 9.26 -8.03 -10.54
N PHE A 171 9.94 -6.89 -10.75
CA PHE A 171 11.04 -6.48 -9.87
C PHE A 171 10.57 -6.06 -8.48
N ARG A 172 9.32 -5.61 -8.30
CA ARG A 172 8.81 -5.12 -7.02
C ARG A 172 8.84 -6.18 -5.91
N PRO A 173 8.29 -7.40 -6.08
CA PRO A 173 8.44 -8.46 -5.08
C PRO A 173 9.90 -8.86 -4.86
N LEU A 174 10.73 -8.82 -5.90
CA LEU A 174 12.16 -9.14 -5.79
C LEU A 174 12.89 -8.12 -4.91
N ILE A 175 12.63 -6.83 -5.14
CA ILE A 175 13.13 -5.70 -4.33
C ILE A 175 12.64 -5.80 -2.89
N ALA A 176 11.35 -6.04 -2.67
CA ALA A 176 10.77 -6.20 -1.33
C ALA A 176 11.43 -7.36 -0.57
N LYS A 177 11.68 -8.49 -1.25
CA LYS A 177 12.40 -9.63 -0.69
C LYS A 177 13.85 -9.28 -0.34
N THR A 178 14.54 -8.54 -1.19
CA THR A 178 15.91 -8.07 -0.91
C THR A 178 15.94 -7.14 0.31
N SER A 179 15.06 -6.15 0.38
CA SER A 179 14.93 -5.27 1.56
C SER A 179 14.65 -6.05 2.83
N TRP A 180 13.71 -7.00 2.77
CA TRP A 180 13.39 -7.86 3.92
C TRP A 180 14.63 -8.60 4.40
N LEU A 181 15.36 -9.28 3.51
CA LEU A 181 16.55 -10.05 3.87
C LEU A 181 17.66 -9.22 4.48
N ILE A 182 17.91 -8.02 3.94
CA ILE A 182 18.88 -7.07 4.50
C ILE A 182 18.45 -6.71 5.93
N ALA A 183 17.18 -6.35 6.14
CA ALA A 183 16.67 -5.99 7.46
C ALA A 183 16.75 -7.14 8.48
N MET A 184 16.52 -8.40 8.05
CA MET A 184 16.55 -9.55 8.96
C MET A 184 17.95 -9.90 9.46
N LEU A 185 18.99 -9.58 8.68
CA LEU A 185 20.38 -9.86 9.03
C LEU A 185 21.08 -8.69 9.72
N HIS A 186 20.52 -7.48 9.60
CA HIS A 186 21.05 -6.30 10.24
C HIS A 186 20.89 -6.38 11.78
N PRO A 187 21.93 -6.07 12.57
CA PRO A 187 21.85 -6.13 14.03
C PRO A 187 20.81 -5.16 14.62
N ILE A 188 20.02 -5.67 15.58
CA ILE A 188 19.01 -4.84 16.24
C ILE A 188 19.67 -3.73 17.07
N GLY A 189 19.14 -2.51 16.97
CA GLY A 189 19.59 -1.33 17.72
C GLY A 189 20.79 -0.60 17.12
N LYS A 190 21.30 -1.05 15.96
CA LYS A 190 22.33 -0.34 15.20
C LYS A 190 21.72 0.50 14.07
N PRO A 191 22.36 1.60 13.65
CA PRO A 191 21.96 2.30 12.44
C PRO A 191 22.23 1.42 11.21
N PHE A 192 21.35 1.50 10.22
CA PHE A 192 21.57 0.81 8.94
C PHE A 192 22.76 1.41 8.21
N ASP A 193 23.80 0.61 8.05
CA ASP A 193 24.94 0.90 7.19
C ASP A 193 25.31 -0.37 6.43
N LEU A 194 24.76 -0.50 5.22
CA LEU A 194 24.92 -1.70 4.39
C LEU A 194 26.39 -2.00 4.10
N LEU A 195 27.22 -0.97 3.95
CA LEU A 195 28.62 -1.11 3.53
C LEU A 195 29.52 -1.59 4.67
N GLN A 196 29.05 -1.48 5.91
CA GLN A 196 29.74 -2.00 7.10
C GLN A 196 29.28 -3.41 7.49
N GLU A 197 28.32 -4.00 6.76
CA GLU A 197 27.86 -5.35 7.04
C GLU A 197 28.89 -6.40 6.60
N ASP A 198 29.24 -7.33 7.51
CA ASP A 198 30.22 -8.40 7.25
C ASP A 198 29.92 -9.24 6.01
N TRP A 199 28.64 -9.42 5.68
CA TRP A 199 28.25 -10.16 4.49
C TRP A 199 28.46 -9.33 3.21
N CYS A 200 28.24 -8.02 3.27
CA CYS A 200 28.41 -7.10 2.16
C CYS A 200 29.90 -6.94 1.83
N LEU A 201 30.73 -6.70 2.86
CA LEU A 201 32.18 -6.63 2.74
C LEU A 201 32.78 -7.89 2.11
N ARG A 202 32.31 -9.08 2.50
CA ARG A 202 32.75 -10.35 1.89
C ARG A 202 32.39 -10.46 0.42
N MET A 203 31.14 -10.13 0.05
CA MET A 203 30.71 -10.18 -1.35
C MET A 203 31.51 -9.19 -2.23
N MET A 204 31.76 -7.98 -1.73
CA MET A 204 32.60 -7.00 -2.41
C MET A 204 34.06 -7.46 -2.57
N GLY A 205 34.61 -8.16 -1.58
CA GLY A 205 35.97 -8.72 -1.65
C GLY A 205 36.10 -9.88 -2.63
N GLU A 206 35.07 -10.72 -2.77
CA GLU A 206 35.04 -11.85 -3.70
C GLU A 206 34.88 -11.40 -5.16
N GLN A 207 34.17 -10.29 -5.41
CA GLN A 207 33.95 -9.75 -6.75
C GLN A 207 34.10 -8.21 -6.76
N PRO A 208 35.33 -7.68 -6.98
CA PRO A 208 35.58 -6.24 -6.96
C PRO A 208 34.75 -5.43 -7.97
N SER A 209 34.32 -6.04 -9.07
CA SER A 209 33.42 -5.41 -10.06
C SER A 209 32.03 -5.08 -9.50
N THR A 210 31.64 -5.68 -8.37
CA THR A 210 30.34 -5.45 -7.72
C THR A 210 30.34 -4.32 -6.70
N VAL A 211 31.51 -3.74 -6.37
CA VAL A 211 31.63 -2.69 -5.35
C VAL A 211 30.71 -1.50 -5.66
N GLN A 212 30.78 -0.98 -6.89
CA GLN A 212 29.93 0.14 -7.31
C GLN A 212 28.44 -0.18 -7.17
N TRP A 213 28.06 -1.43 -7.48
CA TRP A 213 26.68 -1.90 -7.37
C TRP A 213 26.21 -1.93 -5.91
N PHE A 214 27.07 -2.31 -4.96
CA PHE A 214 26.74 -2.29 -3.53
C PHE A 214 26.60 -0.88 -2.95
N HIS A 215 27.42 0.07 -3.39
CA HIS A 215 27.21 1.49 -3.07
C HIS A 215 25.85 1.98 -3.58
N GLU A 216 25.50 1.67 -4.83
CA GLU A 216 24.20 2.03 -5.38
C GLU A 216 23.03 1.33 -4.67
N LEU A 217 23.22 0.10 -4.20
CA LEU A 217 22.25 -0.59 -3.36
C LEU A 217 22.09 0.10 -2.00
N ALA A 218 23.19 0.49 -1.36
CA ALA A 218 23.19 1.18 -0.06
C ALA A 218 22.40 2.49 -0.13
N ASP A 219 22.55 3.25 -1.22
CA ASP A 219 21.87 4.53 -1.45
C ASP A 219 20.43 4.37 -1.96
N SER A 220 19.99 3.15 -2.27
CA SER A 220 18.67 2.90 -2.85
C SER A 220 17.57 2.80 -1.77
N PRO A 221 16.29 2.97 -2.15
CA PRO A 221 15.15 2.66 -1.27
C PRO A 221 15.14 1.22 -0.74
N ILE A 222 15.94 0.32 -1.34
CA ILE A 222 16.02 -1.09 -0.92
C ILE A 222 16.69 -1.22 0.45
N ALA A 223 17.75 -0.44 0.72
CA ALA A 223 18.60 -0.61 1.91
C ALA A 223 18.70 0.61 2.82
N THR A 224 18.16 1.77 2.43
CA THR A 224 18.21 2.99 3.26
C THR A 224 17.28 2.97 4.47
N PHE A 225 16.20 2.19 4.42
CA PHE A 225 15.20 2.03 5.49
C PHE A 225 14.64 3.32 6.13
N THR A 226 14.70 4.46 5.43
CA THR A 226 14.12 5.71 5.93
C THR A 226 12.59 5.67 5.87
N ARG A 227 11.91 6.45 6.71
CA ARG A 227 10.43 6.54 6.74
C ARG A 227 9.86 7.07 5.42
N GLN A 228 10.61 7.93 4.73
CA GLN A 228 10.22 8.55 3.47
C GLN A 228 10.06 7.54 2.33
N VAL A 229 10.68 6.36 2.44
CA VAL A 229 10.49 5.29 1.44
C VAL A 229 9.04 4.80 1.40
N GLY A 230 8.27 4.92 2.49
CA GLY A 230 6.84 4.61 2.49
C GLY A 230 6.53 3.14 2.24
N ARG A 231 7.18 2.23 2.97
CA ARG A 231 6.87 0.78 2.90
C ARG A 231 5.43 0.52 3.32
N ILE A 232 4.77 -0.43 2.66
CA ILE A 232 3.34 -0.65 2.84
C ILE A 232 2.97 -1.20 4.23
N GLY A 233 3.87 -1.96 4.85
CA GLY A 233 3.64 -2.58 6.13
C GLY A 233 2.83 -3.86 6.08
N VAL A 234 2.53 -4.43 7.25
CA VAL A 234 1.82 -5.70 7.37
C VAL A 234 0.97 -5.76 8.62
N VAL A 235 -0.17 -6.43 8.52
CA VAL A 235 -1.01 -6.76 9.67
C VAL A 235 -0.63 -8.15 10.17
N VAL A 236 0.00 -8.22 11.33
CA VAL A 236 0.58 -9.43 11.91
C VAL A 236 -0.48 -10.23 12.65
N THR A 237 -0.56 -11.52 12.34
CA THR A 237 -1.40 -12.52 13.00
C THR A 237 -0.56 -13.44 13.91
N PRO A 238 -1.17 -14.13 14.90
CA PRO A 238 -0.43 -14.95 15.86
C PRO A 238 0.27 -16.17 15.25
N ASP A 239 -0.24 -16.68 14.13
CA ASP A 239 0.30 -17.83 13.40
C ASP A 239 1.48 -17.48 12.48
N PHE A 240 1.91 -16.21 12.48
CA PHE A 240 3.05 -15.78 11.70
C PHE A 240 4.34 -16.40 12.24
N LYS A 241 5.03 -17.16 11.41
CA LYS A 241 6.20 -17.93 11.82
C LYS A 241 7.47 -17.09 12.00
N TYR A 242 7.40 -15.80 11.66
CA TYR A 242 8.50 -14.85 11.69
C TYR A 242 8.33 -13.81 12.80
N LEU A 243 7.48 -14.04 13.81
CA LEU A 243 7.25 -13.12 14.93
C LEU A 243 8.55 -12.66 15.64
N LYS A 244 9.56 -13.54 15.74
CA LYS A 244 10.87 -13.19 16.33
C LYS A 244 11.60 -12.06 15.60
N PHE A 245 11.24 -11.80 14.35
CA PHE A 245 11.86 -10.77 13.52
C PHE A 245 11.12 -9.44 13.52
N ILE A 246 9.98 -9.32 14.20
CA ILE A 246 9.24 -8.05 14.30
C ILE A 246 10.14 -6.86 14.71
N PRO A 247 11.07 -6.97 15.67
CA PRO A 247 11.97 -5.86 15.97
C PRO A 247 12.75 -5.36 14.74
N SER A 248 13.17 -6.26 13.85
CA SER A 248 13.83 -5.91 12.59
C SER A 248 12.89 -5.19 11.61
N PHE A 249 11.60 -5.56 11.55
CA PHE A 249 10.60 -4.82 10.76
C PHE A 249 10.45 -3.38 11.29
N ILE A 250 10.34 -3.23 12.61
CA ILE A 250 10.19 -1.92 13.26
C ILE A 250 11.40 -1.04 13.01
N GLN A 251 12.61 -1.59 13.21
CA GLN A 251 13.86 -0.89 12.95
C GLN A 251 13.98 -0.45 11.49
N ALA A 252 13.54 -1.30 10.55
CA ALA A 252 13.48 -1.02 9.12
C ALA A 252 12.39 0.00 8.71
N ASN A 253 11.72 0.64 9.68
CA ASN A 253 10.58 1.54 9.48
C ASN A 253 9.46 0.92 8.63
N VAL A 254 9.22 -0.39 8.78
CA VAL A 254 8.06 -1.06 8.18
C VAL A 254 6.85 -0.86 9.08
N PRO A 255 5.73 -0.30 8.60
CA PRO A 255 4.52 -0.18 9.39
C PRO A 255 4.00 -1.56 9.86
N ILE A 256 3.78 -1.73 11.17
CA ILE A 256 3.29 -2.99 11.75
C ILE A 256 2.01 -2.75 12.51
N TRP A 257 1.00 -3.58 12.27
CA TRP A 257 -0.21 -3.63 13.10
C TRP A 257 -0.46 -5.04 13.57
N PHE A 258 -0.77 -5.23 14.84
CA PHE A 258 -1.16 -6.52 15.42
C PHE A 258 -2.66 -6.59 15.60
N VAL A 259 -3.24 -7.77 15.36
CA VAL A 259 -4.67 -8.03 15.58
C VAL A 259 -4.90 -8.58 16.98
N TRP A 260 -5.32 -7.72 17.92
CA TRP A 260 -5.42 -8.06 19.34
C TRP A 260 -6.83 -8.47 19.82
N ASN A 261 -7.58 -9.18 18.98
CA ASN A 261 -8.94 -9.61 19.33
C ASN A 261 -8.95 -10.53 20.56
N HIS A 262 -7.91 -11.36 20.71
CA HIS A 262 -7.71 -12.26 21.85
C HIS A 262 -6.28 -12.08 22.38
N PRO A 263 -6.09 -11.26 23.44
CA PRO A 263 -4.78 -10.98 24.04
C PRO A 263 -3.91 -12.21 24.34
N GLN A 264 -4.54 -13.33 24.65
CA GLN A 264 -3.82 -14.57 24.98
C GLN A 264 -3.08 -15.16 23.77
N HIS A 265 -3.47 -14.84 22.53
CA HIS A 265 -2.85 -15.39 21.32
C HIS A 265 -1.38 -15.00 21.14
N TYR A 266 -0.95 -13.86 21.69
CA TYR A 266 0.45 -13.42 21.61
C TYR A 266 1.17 -13.47 22.96
N ALA A 267 0.47 -13.79 24.06
CA ALA A 267 1.03 -13.76 25.41
C ALA A 267 2.27 -14.66 25.58
N THR A 268 2.33 -15.77 24.83
CA THR A 268 3.47 -16.71 24.84
C THR A 268 4.48 -16.45 23.71
N THR A 269 4.25 -15.43 22.89
CA THR A 269 5.09 -15.09 21.73
C THR A 269 6.08 -13.97 22.05
N PRO A 270 7.17 -13.79 21.28
CA PRO A 270 8.06 -12.64 21.42
C PRO A 270 7.35 -11.28 21.26
N CYS A 271 6.16 -11.25 20.66
CA CYS A 271 5.38 -10.04 20.44
C CYS A 271 4.46 -9.67 21.60
N GLY A 272 4.42 -10.46 22.68
CA GLY A 272 3.64 -10.14 23.89
C GLY A 272 4.01 -8.78 24.51
N ILE A 273 5.23 -8.30 24.28
CA ILE A 273 5.70 -6.97 24.73
C ILE A 273 4.95 -5.80 24.07
N TYR A 274 4.30 -6.03 22.92
CA TYR A 274 3.51 -5.01 22.21
C TYR A 274 2.03 -5.07 22.58
N LEU A 275 1.67 -5.86 23.61
CA LEU A 275 0.31 -5.93 24.14
C LEU A 275 -0.11 -4.55 24.65
N PRO A 276 -1.24 -3.99 24.19
CA PRO A 276 -1.76 -2.77 24.76
C PRO A 276 -2.26 -3.03 26.18
N ARG A 277 -2.18 -2.01 27.03
CA ARG A 277 -2.82 -2.06 28.34
C ARG A 277 -4.36 -2.13 28.20
N ALA A 278 -5.01 -2.83 29.13
CA ALA A 278 -6.46 -3.06 29.08
C ALA A 278 -7.29 -1.76 29.11
N ASP A 279 -6.83 -0.76 29.85
CA ASP A 279 -7.45 0.57 29.93
C ASP A 279 -7.41 1.34 28.60
N LEU A 280 -6.30 1.23 27.85
CA LEU A 280 -6.19 1.80 26.50
C LEU A 280 -7.15 1.14 25.53
N VAL A 281 -7.29 -0.19 25.63
CA VAL A 281 -8.24 -0.96 24.81
C VAL A 281 -9.67 -0.55 25.10
N GLU A 282 -10.06 -0.46 26.38
CA GLU A 282 -11.40 -0.05 26.78
C GLU A 282 -11.70 1.39 26.35
N SER A 283 -10.74 2.29 26.50
CA SER A 283 -10.85 3.68 26.05
C SER A 283 -11.04 3.77 24.53
N ALA A 284 -10.30 2.97 23.76
CA ALA A 284 -10.43 2.92 22.31
C ALA A 284 -11.80 2.37 21.86
N LYS A 285 -12.31 1.33 22.53
CA LYS A 285 -13.67 0.81 22.31
C LYS A 285 -14.74 1.87 22.61
N LYS A 286 -14.62 2.59 23.74
CA LYS A 286 -15.54 3.68 24.10
C LYS A 286 -15.51 4.81 23.06
N ARG A 287 -14.35 5.18 22.53
CA ARG A 287 -14.22 6.18 21.44
C ARG A 287 -14.96 5.73 20.18
N ALA A 288 -14.69 4.52 19.70
CA ALA A 288 -15.36 3.98 18.52
C ALA A 288 -16.90 3.89 18.66
N GLN A 289 -17.38 3.54 19.86
CA GLN A 289 -18.81 3.56 20.16
C GLN A 289 -19.40 4.97 20.09
N ARG A 290 -18.73 5.98 20.65
CA ARG A 290 -19.20 7.39 20.56
C ARG A 290 -19.26 7.89 19.13
N ASP A 291 -18.25 7.60 18.33
CA ASP A 291 -18.19 8.03 16.93
C ASP A 291 -19.30 7.38 16.10
N THR A 292 -19.61 6.10 16.38
CA THR A 292 -20.73 5.38 15.76
C THR A 292 -22.09 5.95 16.18
N SER A 293 -22.28 6.22 17.48
CA SER A 293 -23.52 6.80 18.01
C SER A 293 -23.75 8.24 17.53
N SER A 294 -22.68 9.01 17.36
CA SER A 294 -22.74 10.37 16.81
C SER A 294 -23.17 10.35 15.35
N ALA A 295 -22.57 9.49 14.51
CA ALA A 295 -23.00 9.30 13.12
C ALA A 295 -24.47 8.86 13.01
N THR A 296 -24.95 8.02 13.92
CA THR A 296 -26.35 7.55 13.94
C THR A 296 -27.31 8.66 14.39
N THR A 297 -26.88 9.53 15.30
CA THR A 297 -27.68 10.66 15.82
C THR A 297 -27.81 11.78 14.77
N PHE A 298 -26.75 12.05 13.99
CA PHE A 298 -26.81 12.99 12.86
C PHE A 298 -27.73 12.52 11.73
N VAL A 299 -27.82 11.21 11.46
CA VAL A 299 -28.75 10.65 10.47
C VAL A 299 -30.20 10.71 10.96
N ASN A 300 -30.45 10.43 12.25
CA ASN A 300 -31.79 10.49 12.82
C ASN A 300 -32.30 11.93 13.02
N ALA A 301 -31.44 12.90 13.34
CA ALA A 301 -31.83 14.31 13.45
C ALA A 301 -32.26 14.90 12.09
N ASN A 302 -31.59 14.50 11.00
CA ASN A 302 -31.96 14.91 9.64
C ASN A 302 -33.19 14.18 9.09
N GLN A 303 -33.55 13.01 9.63
CA GLN A 303 -34.83 12.35 9.31
C GLN A 303 -35.99 12.91 10.14
N ALA A 304 -35.77 13.28 11.41
CA ALA A 304 -36.80 13.87 12.26
C ALA A 304 -37.20 15.30 11.87
N GLN A 305 -36.35 16.03 11.14
CA GLN A 305 -36.66 17.38 10.65
C GLN A 305 -37.47 17.41 9.34
N ASN A 306 -37.74 16.27 8.69
CA ASN A 306 -38.55 16.21 7.46
C ASN A 306 -40.02 15.82 7.68
N THR A 307 -40.47 15.70 8.93
CA THR A 307 -41.88 15.41 9.26
C THR A 307 -42.45 16.33 10.35
N THR A 308 -42.33 17.65 10.17
CA THR A 308 -43.32 18.58 10.73
C THR A 308 -43.34 19.86 9.91
N SER A 309 -44.37 19.99 9.08
CA SER A 309 -44.63 21.19 8.29
C SER A 309 -45.39 22.23 9.12
N ALA A 310 -44.96 23.48 8.93
CA ALA A 310 -45.73 24.73 9.00
C ALA A 310 -46.28 25.23 10.35
N ARG A 311 -45.80 26.43 10.72
CA ARG A 311 -46.59 27.68 10.89
C ARG A 311 -46.28 28.41 12.21
N ALA A 312 -45.38 29.38 12.16
CA ALA A 312 -45.48 30.63 12.94
C ALA A 312 -44.49 31.67 12.39
N SER A 313 -44.98 32.90 12.32
CA SER A 313 -44.43 34.06 11.63
C SER A 313 -43.36 34.81 12.42
N MET A 314 -42.56 35.58 11.67
CA MET A 314 -41.96 36.90 11.98
C MET A 314 -41.47 37.16 13.42
N GLU A 315 -40.15 37.25 13.59
CA GLU A 315 -39.47 38.42 14.17
C GLU A 315 -37.94 38.29 14.03
N ALA A 316 -37.30 39.30 13.45
CA ALA A 316 -35.86 39.61 13.61
C ALA A 316 -35.77 40.74 14.65
N PRO A 317 -34.78 40.82 15.56
CA PRO A 317 -33.37 41.17 15.24
C PRO A 317 -32.38 40.66 16.35
N PRO A 318 -31.19 41.26 16.63
CA PRO A 318 -30.22 41.98 15.78
C PRO A 318 -28.81 41.32 15.74
N HIS A 319 -27.97 41.91 14.89
CA HIS A 319 -26.52 41.75 14.79
C HIS A 319 -25.77 41.75 16.13
N ASP A 320 -24.76 40.87 16.23
CA ASP A 320 -23.53 41.19 16.94
C ASP A 320 -22.30 40.74 16.14
N THR A 321 -21.48 41.74 15.83
CA THR A 321 -20.16 41.68 15.20
C THR A 321 -19.11 41.14 16.18
N SER A 322 -18.34 40.11 15.79
CA SER A 322 -16.92 40.07 16.16
C SER A 322 -16.09 39.07 15.34
N SER A 323 -15.05 39.63 14.72
CA SER A 323 -13.75 39.00 14.39
C SER A 323 -13.68 37.99 13.24
N ALA A 324 -13.53 38.50 12.02
CA ALA A 324 -13.01 37.75 10.88
C ALA A 324 -11.48 37.81 10.85
N ALA A 325 -10.83 36.66 11.07
CA ALA A 325 -9.49 36.42 10.55
C ALA A 325 -9.61 36.06 9.05
N PRO A 326 -8.67 36.48 8.17
CA PRO A 326 -8.79 36.20 6.74
C PRO A 326 -8.58 34.70 6.51
N LEU A 327 -9.69 33.99 6.27
CA LEU A 327 -9.69 32.62 5.78
C LEU A 327 -8.95 32.59 4.44
N ALA A 328 -7.88 31.81 4.37
CA ALA A 328 -7.18 31.51 3.13
C ALA A 328 -8.21 31.06 2.07
N GLU A 329 -8.23 31.78 0.95
CA GLU A 329 -9.19 31.58 -0.11
C GLU A 329 -9.05 30.16 -0.68
N ALA A 330 -10.14 29.39 -0.71
CA ALA A 330 -10.12 28.02 -1.23
C ALA A 330 -9.63 28.01 -2.69
N PRO A 331 -8.78 27.02 -3.07
CA PRO A 331 -8.21 26.95 -4.42
C PRO A 331 -9.31 26.89 -5.48
N GLU A 332 -9.07 27.53 -6.62
CA GLU A 332 -10.05 27.56 -7.70
C GLU A 332 -10.28 26.16 -8.28
N PRO A 333 -11.55 25.76 -8.52
CA PRO A 333 -11.87 24.49 -9.15
C PRO A 333 -11.23 24.37 -10.53
N LYS A 334 -10.73 23.18 -10.87
CA LYS A 334 -10.17 22.92 -12.20
C LYS A 334 -11.22 23.18 -13.30
N PRO A 335 -10.84 23.77 -14.45
CA PRO A 335 -11.72 23.92 -15.59
C PRO A 335 -12.34 22.58 -15.99
N GLY A 336 -13.67 22.54 -16.13
CA GLY A 336 -14.43 21.33 -16.47
C GLY A 336 -14.81 20.42 -15.29
N SER A 337 -14.34 20.67 -14.06
CA SER A 337 -14.65 19.83 -12.89
C SER A 337 -16.11 19.92 -12.42
N ARG A 338 -16.86 20.96 -12.84
CA ARG A 338 -18.22 21.29 -12.37
C ARG A 338 -18.34 21.52 -10.86
N GLN A 339 -17.25 21.50 -10.11
CA GLN A 339 -17.19 21.84 -8.69
C GLN A 339 -17.22 23.36 -8.53
N LYS A 340 -17.98 23.88 -7.57
CA LYS A 340 -18.06 25.32 -7.28
C LYS A 340 -16.93 25.75 -6.34
N LYS A 341 -16.50 27.02 -6.44
CA LYS A 341 -15.49 27.59 -5.53
C LYS A 341 -16.00 27.54 -4.09
N GLY A 342 -15.21 26.97 -3.18
CA GLY A 342 -15.59 26.78 -1.77
C GLY A 342 -16.48 25.56 -1.48
N GLU A 343 -16.85 24.76 -2.49
CA GLU A 343 -17.65 23.54 -2.33
C GLU A 343 -16.76 22.37 -1.84
N SER A 344 -17.13 21.71 -0.74
CA SER A 344 -16.44 20.50 -0.29
C SER A 344 -16.73 19.32 -1.22
N VAL A 345 -15.86 18.31 -1.22
CA VAL A 345 -16.05 17.09 -2.04
C VAL A 345 -17.39 16.41 -1.72
N PHE A 346 -17.81 16.38 -0.46
CA PHE A 346 -19.10 15.80 -0.06
C PHE A 346 -20.28 16.62 -0.56
N GLN A 347 -20.21 17.96 -0.48
CA GLN A 347 -21.25 18.84 -1.03
C GLN A 347 -21.37 18.70 -2.55
N PHE A 348 -20.25 18.56 -3.25
CA PHE A 348 -20.23 18.29 -4.69
C PHE A 348 -20.93 16.96 -5.03
N ILE A 349 -20.59 15.87 -4.32
CA ILE A 349 -21.21 14.55 -4.55
C ILE A 349 -22.72 14.63 -4.30
N THR A 350 -23.16 15.20 -3.18
CA THR A 350 -24.59 15.32 -2.84
C THR A 350 -25.35 16.12 -3.90
N ARG A 351 -24.83 17.29 -4.31
CA ARG A 351 -25.45 18.10 -5.36
C ARG A 351 -25.49 17.35 -6.70
N TYR A 352 -24.43 16.65 -7.03
CA TYR A 352 -24.35 15.88 -8.27
C TYR A 352 -25.37 14.73 -8.30
N GLU A 353 -25.58 14.06 -7.17
CA GLU A 353 -26.62 13.03 -7.01
C GLU A 353 -28.03 13.61 -7.14
N GLU A 354 -28.30 14.77 -6.54
CA GLU A 354 -29.58 15.47 -6.66
C GLU A 354 -29.87 15.92 -8.10
N GLU A 355 -28.87 16.51 -8.77
CA GLU A 355 -28.96 16.89 -10.19
C GLU A 355 -29.22 15.66 -11.09
N ASN A 356 -28.59 14.52 -10.80
CA ASN A 356 -28.82 13.28 -11.54
C ASN A 356 -30.21 12.71 -11.30
N LYS A 357 -30.75 12.77 -10.08
CA LYS A 357 -32.13 12.37 -9.77
C LYS A 357 -33.14 13.24 -10.52
N LEU A 358 -32.92 14.56 -10.56
CA LEU A 358 -33.77 15.49 -11.30
C LEU A 358 -33.71 15.26 -12.82
N LYS A 359 -32.53 14.94 -13.35
CA LYS A 359 -32.36 14.57 -14.77
C LYS A 359 -33.06 13.25 -15.10
N ALA A 360 -32.90 12.23 -14.27
CA ALA A 360 -33.58 10.95 -14.43
C ALA A 360 -35.11 11.09 -14.39
N ALA A 361 -35.64 12.02 -13.57
CA ALA A 361 -37.07 12.31 -13.50
C ALA A 361 -37.62 13.05 -14.73
N ARG A 362 -36.75 13.74 -15.50
CA ARG A 362 -37.11 14.48 -16.72
C ARG A 362 -36.71 13.75 -18.00
N GLU A 363 -36.13 12.56 -17.86
CA GLU A 363 -35.63 11.74 -18.96
C GLU A 363 -36.82 11.22 -19.78
N SER A 364 -36.80 11.46 -21.11
CA SER A 364 -37.78 10.86 -22.02
C SER A 364 -37.55 9.35 -22.15
N ILE A 365 -38.55 8.62 -22.65
CA ILE A 365 -38.45 7.16 -22.83
C ILE A 365 -37.24 6.79 -23.71
N GLN A 366 -37.01 7.52 -24.80
CA GLN A 366 -35.88 7.30 -25.71
C GLN A 366 -34.51 7.59 -25.06
N GLU A 367 -34.41 8.65 -24.25
CA GLU A 367 -33.18 8.97 -23.53
C GLU A 367 -32.86 7.94 -22.44
N ARG A 368 -33.91 7.42 -21.78
CA ARG A 368 -33.81 6.37 -20.78
C ARG A 368 -33.33 5.06 -21.38
N GLU A 369 -33.88 4.67 -22.53
CA GLU A 369 -33.42 3.50 -23.28
C GLU A 369 -31.97 3.66 -23.71
N ALA A 370 -31.57 4.83 -24.21
CA ALA A 370 -30.18 5.10 -24.57
C ALA A 370 -29.23 5.08 -23.37
N ARG A 371 -29.65 5.56 -22.20
CA ARG A 371 -28.86 5.48 -20.96
C ARG A 371 -28.72 4.04 -20.48
N LEU A 372 -29.83 3.29 -20.42
CA LEU A 372 -29.80 1.88 -20.02
C LEU A 372 -28.95 1.05 -20.98
N ALA A 373 -29.03 1.30 -22.30
CA ALA A 373 -28.19 0.64 -23.29
C ALA A 373 -26.70 0.96 -23.10
N ARG A 374 -26.34 2.19 -22.69
CA ARG A 374 -24.96 2.55 -22.35
C ARG A 374 -24.49 1.88 -21.06
N GLU A 375 -25.32 1.84 -20.03
CA GLU A 375 -25.02 1.18 -18.75
C GLU A 375 -24.86 -0.34 -18.95
N GLU A 376 -25.73 -0.96 -19.75
CA GLU A 376 -25.66 -2.37 -20.12
C GLU A 376 -24.42 -2.65 -20.97
N ALA A 377 -24.16 -1.85 -22.00
CA ALA A 377 -22.93 -1.94 -22.79
C ALA A 377 -21.69 -1.82 -21.90
N GLN A 378 -21.66 -0.85 -20.97
CA GLN A 378 -20.55 -0.65 -20.04
C GLN A 378 -20.41 -1.80 -19.02
N SER A 379 -21.51 -2.42 -18.59
CA SER A 379 -21.49 -3.61 -17.75
C SER A 379 -20.99 -4.86 -18.50
N SER A 380 -21.22 -4.90 -19.81
CA SER A 380 -20.77 -5.98 -20.71
C SER A 380 -19.33 -5.78 -21.21
N PHE A 381 -18.80 -4.55 -21.13
CA PHE A 381 -17.40 -4.29 -21.41
C PHE A 381 -16.55 -4.99 -20.34
N PRO A 382 -15.66 -5.93 -20.73
CA PRO A 382 -14.77 -6.56 -19.78
C PRO A 382 -13.91 -5.47 -19.14
N LEU A 383 -14.01 -5.35 -17.82
CA LEU A 383 -13.04 -4.59 -17.03
C LEU A 383 -11.64 -5.05 -17.48
N PRO A 384 -10.70 -4.14 -17.80
CA PRO A 384 -9.37 -4.50 -18.27
C PRO A 384 -8.75 -5.48 -17.26
N GLY A 385 -8.66 -6.76 -17.61
CA GLY A 385 -8.16 -7.80 -16.71
C GLY A 385 -8.87 -9.17 -16.76
N LYS A 386 -10.05 -9.32 -17.37
CA LYS A 386 -10.71 -10.64 -17.47
C LYS A 386 -10.86 -11.10 -18.92
N LYS A 387 -9.99 -12.05 -19.31
CA LYS A 387 -9.91 -12.83 -20.56
C LYS A 387 -9.07 -12.24 -21.70
N GLY A 388 -7.83 -12.73 -21.81
CA GLY A 388 -7.14 -12.84 -23.09
C GLY A 388 -7.56 -14.13 -23.84
N PRO A 389 -7.35 -14.22 -25.17
CA PRO A 389 -7.93 -15.27 -26.02
C PRO A 389 -7.21 -16.61 -25.89
N LYS A 390 -7.97 -17.70 -26.12
CA LYS A 390 -7.47 -19.03 -26.48
C LYS A 390 -6.93 -19.05 -27.90
#